data_AF-A0A2X3GTM4-F1
#
_entry.id   AF-A0A2X3GTM4-F1
#
_cell.length_a   1.000
_cell.length_b   1.000
_cell.length_c   1.000
_cell.angle_alpha   90.00
_cell.angle_beta   90.00
_cell.angle_gamma   90.00
#
_symmetry.space_group_name_H-M   'P 1'
#
loop_
_entity.id
_entity.type
_entity.pdbx_description
1 polymer ?
#
loop_
_entity_poly.entity_id
_entity_poly.type
_entity_poly.pdbx_seq_one_letter_code
_entity_poly.pdbx_strand_id
1 'polypeptide(L)'
;MLLATNQLQLVIITGMSGAGKTVAMQSLEDLGYFCVDNLPPTLLPKFWELMKESGKMNKIALVMDLRGRDFFDSIETALDELDNTSFITTKILFLEADDAVLVSRYKESRRHHPLEPNGSVLEGIKAERELLSDLKGRSQLVINTSNIKPRDLRERINQEFKAEDKDVFNVQVMSFGFKYGLPIDADLVFDVRFYRIHIILIKCVH
;
A
#
# COMPACT_ATOMS: atom_id res chain seq x y z
N MET A 1 0.68 28.80 -15.28
CA MET A 1 1.68 28.26 -14.33
C MET A 1 0.98 27.14 -13.57
N LEU A 2 1.01 25.94 -14.13
CA LEU A 2 0.38 24.77 -13.54
C LEU A 2 1.21 24.36 -12.32
N LEU A 3 0.65 24.51 -11.12
CA LEU A 3 1.18 23.87 -9.93
C LEU A 3 1.00 22.37 -10.16
N ALA A 4 2.08 21.67 -10.52
CA ALA A 4 2.11 20.22 -10.42
C ALA A 4 1.86 19.89 -8.96
N THR A 5 0.63 19.48 -8.63
CA THR A 5 0.27 18.92 -7.33
C THR A 5 1.11 17.67 -7.17
N ASN A 6 2.21 17.79 -6.42
CA ASN A 6 3.17 16.72 -6.21
C ASN A 6 2.52 15.69 -5.27
N GLN A 7 1.66 14.82 -5.82
CA GLN A 7 1.05 13.74 -5.07
C GLN A 7 2.14 12.77 -4.61
N LEU A 8 2.15 12.48 -3.32
CA LEU A 8 3.11 11.57 -2.73
C LEU A 8 2.57 10.15 -2.85
N GLN A 9 3.28 9.31 -3.59
CA GLN A 9 3.02 7.89 -3.75
C GLN A 9 3.75 7.12 -2.66
N LEU A 10 2.99 6.47 -1.79
CA LEU A 10 3.50 5.60 -0.74
C LEU A 10 3.17 4.15 -1.07
N VAL A 11 4.19 3.31 -1.20
CA VAL A 11 4.04 1.88 -1.39
C VAL A 11 4.50 1.14 -0.15
N ILE A 12 3.60 0.38 0.47
CA ILE A 12 3.92 -0.48 1.60
C ILE A 12 4.13 -1.89 1.05
N ILE A 13 5.34 -2.42 1.19
CA ILE A 13 5.69 -3.79 0.79
C ILE A 13 5.66 -4.69 2.02
N THR A 14 4.89 -5.76 1.94
CA THR A 14 4.75 -6.72 3.03
C THR A 14 4.41 -8.11 2.50
N GLY A 15 4.13 -9.05 3.40
CA GLY A 15 3.74 -10.42 3.08
C GLY A 15 4.71 -11.47 3.62
N MET A 16 4.53 -12.71 3.16
CA MET A 16 5.19 -13.89 3.72
C MET A 16 6.72 -13.77 3.68
N SER A 17 7.40 -14.31 4.69
CA SER A 17 8.86 -14.37 4.66
C SER A 17 9.34 -15.31 3.54
N GLY A 18 10.32 -14.88 2.75
CA GLY A 18 10.76 -15.61 1.54
C GLY A 18 9.91 -15.42 0.28
N ALA A 19 8.87 -14.58 0.33
CA ALA A 19 8.00 -14.32 -0.83
C ALA A 19 8.60 -13.40 -1.91
N GLY A 20 9.74 -12.76 -1.66
CA GLY A 20 10.42 -11.89 -2.62
C GLY A 20 10.38 -10.39 -2.32
N LYS A 21 10.13 -9.99 -1.06
CA LYS A 21 10.10 -8.57 -0.62
C LYS A 21 11.33 -7.77 -1.05
N THR A 22 12.53 -8.36 -0.96
CA THR A 22 13.78 -7.73 -1.42
C THR A 22 13.78 -7.44 -2.92
N VAL A 23 13.30 -8.39 -3.75
CA VAL A 23 13.19 -8.19 -5.20
C VAL A 23 12.19 -7.08 -5.51
N ALA A 24 11.09 -7.02 -4.75
CA ALA A 24 10.10 -5.97 -4.91
C ALA A 24 10.63 -4.59 -4.55
N MET A 25 11.32 -4.46 -3.41
CA MET A 25 11.96 -3.23 -2.98
C MET A 25 12.97 -2.73 -4.03
N GLN A 26 13.87 -3.60 -4.48
CA GLN A 26 14.83 -3.25 -5.54
C GLN A 26 14.11 -2.79 -6.81
N SER A 27 13.03 -3.48 -7.20
CA SER A 27 12.26 -3.09 -8.40
C SER A 27 11.64 -1.69 -8.27
N LEU A 28 11.13 -1.33 -7.09
CA LEU A 28 10.61 0.03 -6.84
C LEU A 28 11.73 1.08 -6.77
N GLU A 29 12.90 0.72 -6.22
CA GLU A 29 14.09 1.60 -6.22
C GLU A 29 14.49 1.98 -7.65
N ASP A 30 14.47 1.01 -8.59
CA ASP A 30 14.72 1.25 -10.01
C ASP A 30 13.64 2.10 -10.71
N LEU A 31 12.45 2.20 -10.12
CA LEU A 31 11.38 3.12 -10.55
C LEU A 31 11.48 4.51 -9.91
N GLY A 32 12.50 4.75 -9.09
CA GLY A 32 12.75 6.03 -8.43
C GLY A 32 12.06 6.19 -7.08
N TYR A 33 11.56 5.11 -6.47
CA TYR A 33 11.04 5.17 -5.10
C TYR A 33 12.19 5.23 -4.09
N PHE A 34 12.05 6.10 -3.10
CA PHE A 34 12.90 6.08 -1.93
C PHE A 34 12.52 4.89 -1.04
N CYS A 35 13.36 3.88 -1.03
CA CYS A 35 13.09 2.62 -0.34
C CYS A 35 13.68 2.61 1.08
N VAL A 36 12.86 2.27 2.08
CA VAL A 36 13.29 2.04 3.46
C VAL A 36 12.91 0.61 3.86
N ASP A 37 13.90 -0.17 4.30
CA ASP A 37 13.67 -1.52 4.80
C ASP A 37 13.51 -1.53 6.33
N ASN A 38 12.66 -2.42 6.82
CA ASN A 38 12.45 -2.69 8.24
C ASN A 38 12.12 -1.44 9.09
N LEU A 39 11.33 -0.51 8.54
CA LEU A 39 10.89 0.68 9.28
C LEU A 39 9.85 0.27 10.34
N PRO A 40 10.08 0.56 11.63
CA PRO A 40 9.08 0.34 12.65
C PRO A 40 7.85 1.23 12.45
N PRO A 41 6.63 0.74 12.75
CA PRO A 41 5.37 1.50 12.70
C PRO A 41 5.46 2.87 13.33
N THR A 42 6.04 2.87 14.52
CA THR A 42 6.06 3.99 15.45
C THR A 42 6.91 5.13 14.92
N LEU A 43 7.74 4.87 13.91
CA LEU A 43 8.57 5.86 13.26
C LEU A 43 7.94 6.41 11.97
N LEU A 44 6.83 5.83 11.49
CA LEU A 44 6.16 6.28 10.27
C LEU A 44 5.71 7.75 10.34
N PRO A 45 5.11 8.25 11.44
CA PRO A 45 4.75 9.67 11.56
C PRO A 45 5.96 10.61 11.50
N LYS A 46 7.04 10.29 12.22
CA LYS A 46 8.28 11.09 12.22
C LYS A 46 8.98 11.07 10.87
N PHE A 47 9.03 9.90 10.24
CA PHE A 47 9.55 9.76 8.89
C PHE A 47 8.77 10.65 7.93
N TRP A 48 7.45 10.69 8.08
CA TRP A 48 6.60 11.54 7.26
C TRP A 48 6.85 13.05 7.44
N GLU A 49 7.02 13.52 8.68
CA GLU A 49 7.37 14.93 8.95
C GLU A 49 8.64 15.35 8.20
N LEU A 50 9.68 14.50 8.24
CA LEU A 50 10.94 14.73 7.52
C LEU A 50 10.73 14.79 6.00
N MET A 51 9.85 13.93 5.46
CA MET A 51 9.56 13.91 4.02
C MET A 51 8.81 15.17 3.58
N LYS A 52 7.84 15.64 4.37
CA LYS A 52 7.13 16.92 4.16
C LYS A 52 8.10 18.11 4.12
N GLU A 53 9.05 18.17 5.05
CA GLU A 53 10.06 19.25 5.11
C GLU A 53 11.05 19.22 3.93
N SER A 54 11.40 18.02 3.45
CA SER A 54 12.37 17.86 2.36
C SER A 54 11.87 18.36 1.00
N GLY A 55 10.54 18.35 0.77
CA GLY A 55 9.87 18.82 -0.44
C GLY A 55 10.28 18.17 -1.77
N LYS A 56 11.15 17.15 -1.74
CA LYS A 56 11.85 16.62 -2.92
C LYS A 56 11.49 15.18 -3.28
N MET A 57 10.82 14.45 -2.40
CA MET A 57 10.55 13.03 -2.59
C MET A 57 9.05 12.77 -2.60
N ASN A 58 8.54 12.38 -3.78
CA ASN A 58 7.14 12.10 -4.04
C ASN A 58 6.86 10.61 -4.27
N LYS A 59 7.88 9.74 -4.26
CA LYS A 59 7.74 8.28 -4.38
C LYS A 59 8.50 7.60 -3.24
N ILE A 60 7.79 6.91 -2.36
CA ILE A 60 8.33 6.25 -1.16
C ILE A 60 7.89 4.79 -1.15
N ALA A 61 8.82 3.87 -0.88
CA ALA A 61 8.51 2.47 -0.66
C ALA A 61 9.00 2.03 0.74
N LEU A 62 8.12 1.47 1.55
CA LEU A 62 8.43 1.01 2.90
C LEU A 62 8.24 -0.51 2.97
N VAL A 63 9.31 -1.25 3.27
CA VAL A 63 9.19 -2.66 3.61
C VAL A 63 8.88 -2.76 5.10
N MET A 64 7.71 -3.30 5.41
CA MET A 64 7.28 -3.45 6.80
C MET A 64 6.91 -4.90 7.07
N ASP A 65 7.51 -5.46 8.12
CA ASP A 65 7.15 -6.77 8.66
C ASP A 65 5.97 -6.57 9.62
N LEU A 66 4.76 -6.62 9.06
CA LEU A 66 3.53 -6.26 9.73
C LEU A 66 3.07 -7.43 10.64
N ARG A 67 3.80 -7.65 11.74
CA ARG A 67 3.49 -8.72 12.71
C ARG A 67 2.51 -8.22 13.78
N GLY A 68 1.24 -8.11 13.42
CA GLY A 68 0.15 -7.86 14.38
C GLY A 68 -0.88 -6.84 13.91
N ARG A 69 -2.13 -7.03 14.36
CA ARG A 69 -3.27 -6.12 14.08
C ARG A 69 -3.02 -4.69 14.56
N ASP A 70 -2.42 -4.54 15.74
CA ASP A 70 -2.12 -3.23 16.35
C ASP A 70 -1.20 -2.36 15.47
N PHE A 71 -0.37 -3.00 14.63
CA PHE A 71 0.48 -2.29 13.68
C PHE A 71 -0.36 -1.76 12.51
N PHE A 72 -1.24 -2.56 11.93
CA PHE A 72 -2.04 -2.07 10.81
C PHE A 72 -2.95 -0.93 11.22
N ASP A 73 -3.62 -1.04 12.38
CA ASP A 73 -4.50 0.01 12.87
C ASP A 73 -3.71 1.29 13.20
N SER A 74 -2.45 1.18 13.66
CA SER A 74 -1.57 2.34 13.84
C SER A 74 -1.02 2.91 12.54
N ILE A 75 -0.84 2.10 11.49
CA ILE A 75 -0.56 2.61 10.13
C ILE A 75 -1.79 3.32 9.58
N GLU A 76 -2.98 2.71 9.62
CA GLU A 76 -4.22 3.36 9.18
C GLU A 76 -4.43 4.65 9.94
N THR A 77 -4.31 4.66 11.28
CA THR A 77 -4.41 5.89 12.07
C THR A 77 -3.34 6.91 11.66
N ALA A 78 -2.10 6.48 11.47
CA ALA A 78 -1.03 7.36 11.01
C ALA A 78 -1.31 7.87 9.58
N LEU A 79 -1.92 7.09 8.69
CA LEU A 79 -2.29 7.52 7.35
C LEU A 79 -3.53 8.42 7.36
N ASP A 80 -4.50 8.17 8.22
CA ASP A 80 -5.73 8.96 8.41
C ASP A 80 -5.41 10.34 9.00
N GLU A 81 -4.50 10.40 9.98
CA GLU A 81 -3.92 11.66 10.48
C GLU A 81 -3.25 12.45 9.35
N LEU A 82 -2.74 11.75 8.34
CA LEU A 82 -2.09 12.33 7.18
C LEU A 82 -3.06 12.67 6.03
N ASP A 83 -4.20 11.99 5.91
CA ASP A 83 -5.27 12.22 4.92
C ASP A 83 -5.99 13.57 5.11
N ASN A 84 -5.89 14.18 6.31
CA ASN A 84 -6.22 15.61 6.49
C ASN A 84 -5.32 16.56 5.66
N THR A 85 -4.27 16.02 5.02
CA THR A 85 -3.48 16.63 3.95
C THR A 85 -3.70 15.82 2.67
N SER A 86 -4.72 16.17 1.89
CA SER A 86 -5.29 15.47 0.71
C SER A 86 -4.35 15.24 -0.51
N PHE A 87 -3.14 14.71 -0.29
CA PHE A 87 -2.08 14.63 -1.30
C PHE A 87 -1.31 13.28 -1.31
N ILE A 88 -1.76 12.25 -0.59
CA ILE A 88 -1.05 10.96 -0.48
C ILE A 88 -1.85 9.88 -1.18
N THR A 89 -1.21 9.09 -2.04
CA THR A 89 -1.76 7.86 -2.60
C THR A 89 -1.02 6.68 -1.99
N THR A 90 -1.69 5.91 -1.13
CA THR A 90 -1.09 4.75 -0.47
C THR A 90 -1.51 3.45 -1.13
N LYS A 91 -0.55 2.56 -1.41
CA LYS A 91 -0.78 1.25 -2.01
C LYS A 91 -0.01 0.17 -1.25
N ILE A 92 -0.70 -0.89 -0.86
CA ILE A 92 -0.15 -2.03 -0.12
C ILE A 92 0.07 -3.18 -1.09
N LEU A 93 1.33 -3.56 -1.25
CA LEU A 93 1.79 -4.73 -2.00
C LEU A 93 2.04 -5.88 -1.03
N PHE A 94 1.21 -6.93 -1.14
CA PHE A 94 1.36 -8.17 -0.40
C PHE A 94 1.98 -9.26 -1.29
N LEU A 95 3.11 -9.80 -0.86
CA LEU A 95 3.78 -10.91 -1.55
C LEU A 95 3.53 -12.22 -0.80
N GLU A 96 3.12 -13.25 -1.53
CA GLU A 96 2.95 -14.59 -0.97
C GLU A 96 3.52 -15.66 -1.89
N ALA A 97 3.73 -16.85 -1.36
CA ALA A 97 3.93 -18.07 -2.14
C ALA A 97 3.38 -19.27 -1.38
N ASP A 98 3.31 -20.40 -2.05
CA ASP A 98 2.90 -21.67 -1.48
C ASP A 98 3.92 -22.14 -0.44
N ASP A 99 3.44 -22.83 0.61
CA ASP A 99 4.27 -23.21 1.75
C ASP A 99 5.49 -24.05 1.32
N ALA A 100 5.31 -24.97 0.38
CA ALA A 100 6.40 -25.79 -0.14
C ALA A 100 7.50 -24.96 -0.82
N VAL A 101 7.11 -23.90 -1.54
CA VAL A 101 8.05 -22.99 -2.21
C VAL A 101 8.80 -22.15 -1.17
N LEU A 102 8.09 -21.60 -0.18
CA LEU A 102 8.69 -20.83 0.90
C LEU A 102 9.68 -21.66 1.72
N VAL A 103 9.33 -22.91 2.05
CA VAL A 103 10.24 -23.86 2.72
C VAL A 103 11.51 -24.10 1.88
N SER A 104 11.39 -24.29 0.56
CA SER A 104 12.56 -24.48 -0.32
C SER A 104 13.48 -23.25 -0.29
N ARG A 105 12.92 -22.06 -0.47
CA ARG A 105 13.67 -20.79 -0.48
C ARG A 105 14.38 -20.54 0.85
N TYR A 106 13.74 -20.86 1.97
CA TYR A 106 14.36 -20.77 3.28
C TYR A 106 15.58 -21.67 3.41
N LYS A 107 15.45 -22.94 3.01
CA LYS A 107 16.56 -23.91 3.01
C LYS A 107 17.72 -23.45 2.13
N GLU A 108 17.43 -22.87 0.96
CA GLU A 108 18.43 -22.33 0.04
C GLU A 108 19.16 -21.11 0.62
N SER A 109 18.43 -20.20 1.28
CA SER A 109 19.00 -18.97 1.84
C SER A 109 19.87 -19.19 3.09
N ARG A 110 19.81 -20.39 3.71
CA ARG A 110 20.42 -20.73 5.01
C ARG A 110 20.07 -19.75 6.15
N ARG A 111 18.99 -18.96 6.02
CA ARG A 111 18.52 -18.05 7.06
C ARG A 111 17.57 -18.79 7.99
N HIS A 112 17.66 -18.52 9.29
CA HIS A 112 16.70 -19.01 10.27
C HIS A 112 15.34 -18.32 10.09
N HIS A 113 14.24 -19.06 10.25
CA HIS A 113 12.91 -18.48 10.18
C HIS A 113 12.61 -17.70 11.48
N PRO A 114 12.14 -16.43 11.42
CA PRO A 114 11.99 -15.58 12.61
C PRO A 114 10.99 -16.11 13.65
N LEU A 115 10.01 -16.90 13.20
CA LEU A 115 9.01 -17.59 14.02
C LEU A 115 9.25 -19.10 13.91
N GLU A 116 10.26 -19.64 14.58
CA GLU A 116 10.45 -21.08 14.74
C GLU A 116 10.07 -21.48 16.17
N PRO A 117 8.81 -21.90 16.43
CA PRO A 117 8.44 -22.31 17.78
C PRO A 117 9.20 -23.56 18.24
N ASN A 118 9.61 -24.44 17.31
CA ASN A 118 10.27 -25.73 17.58
C ASN A 118 11.26 -26.17 16.47
N GLY A 119 11.79 -25.24 15.66
CA GLY A 119 12.72 -25.55 14.56
C GLY A 119 12.10 -26.09 13.26
N SER A 120 10.77 -26.11 13.14
CA SER A 120 10.09 -26.43 11.88
C SER A 120 9.72 -25.16 11.11
N VAL A 121 10.42 -24.93 9.99
CA VAL A 121 10.16 -23.80 9.06
C VAL A 121 8.69 -23.79 8.58
N LEU A 122 8.10 -24.97 8.36
CA LEU A 122 6.73 -25.09 7.89
C LEU A 122 5.72 -24.55 8.91
N GLU A 123 5.92 -24.84 10.19
CA GLU A 123 5.01 -24.35 11.25
C GLU A 123 5.15 -22.84 11.43
N GLY A 124 6.36 -22.30 11.27
CA GLY A 124 6.59 -20.86 11.23
C GLY A 124 5.85 -20.17 10.08
N ILE A 125 5.90 -20.75 8.88
CA ILE A 125 5.19 -20.24 7.71
C ILE A 125 3.67 -20.27 7.92
N LYS A 126 3.11 -21.33 8.50
CA LYS A 126 1.68 -21.40 8.79
C LYS A 126 1.26 -20.33 9.79
N ALA A 127 2.02 -20.15 10.87
CA ALA A 127 1.77 -19.12 11.87
C ALA A 127 1.85 -17.70 11.25
N GLU A 128 2.82 -17.43 10.39
CA GLU A 128 2.89 -16.17 9.64
C GLU A 128 1.64 -15.97 8.77
N ARG A 129 1.17 -17.03 8.08
CA ARG A 129 0.02 -16.95 7.18
C ARG A 129 -1.25 -16.61 7.94
N GLU A 130 -1.45 -17.20 9.11
CA GLU A 130 -2.58 -16.87 9.98
C GLU A 130 -2.50 -15.41 10.45
N LEU A 131 -1.33 -14.97 10.91
CA LEU A 131 -1.10 -13.60 11.40
C LEU A 131 -1.32 -12.54 10.32
N LEU A 132 -0.91 -12.83 9.08
CA LEU A 132 -0.97 -11.91 7.94
C LEU A 132 -2.27 -12.02 7.14
N SER A 133 -3.21 -12.89 7.52
CA SER A 133 -4.45 -13.13 6.79
C SER A 133 -5.34 -11.87 6.70
N ASP A 134 -5.53 -11.18 7.82
CA ASP A 134 -6.25 -9.91 7.91
C ASP A 134 -5.62 -8.86 6.98
N LEU A 135 -4.29 -8.85 6.93
CA LEU A 135 -3.50 -7.87 6.20
C LEU A 135 -3.55 -8.08 4.69
N LYS A 136 -3.53 -9.35 4.27
CA LYS A 136 -3.78 -9.74 2.89
C LYS A 136 -5.15 -9.23 2.42
N GLY A 137 -6.17 -9.32 3.27
CA GLY A 137 -7.52 -8.83 2.97
C GLY A 137 -7.60 -7.31 2.75
N ARG A 138 -6.73 -6.53 3.38
CA ARG A 138 -6.66 -5.06 3.24
C ARG A 138 -5.71 -4.59 2.14
N SER A 139 -4.95 -5.49 1.51
CA SER A 139 -3.96 -5.12 0.50
C SER A 139 -4.58 -4.84 -0.87
N GLN A 140 -4.11 -3.79 -1.54
CA GLN A 140 -4.60 -3.41 -2.88
C GLN A 140 -4.01 -4.29 -3.98
N LEU A 141 -2.80 -4.83 -3.77
CA LEU A 141 -2.13 -5.70 -4.73
C LEU A 141 -1.55 -6.92 -4.03
N VAL A 142 -2.04 -8.11 -4.39
CA VAL A 142 -1.48 -9.40 -3.95
C VAL A 142 -0.77 -10.06 -5.12
N ILE A 143 0.50 -10.42 -4.95
CA ILE A 143 1.26 -11.18 -5.95
C ILE A 143 1.67 -12.54 -5.37
N ASN A 144 1.14 -13.61 -5.96
CA ASN A 144 1.62 -14.96 -5.71
C ASN A 144 2.91 -15.22 -6.51
N THR A 145 4.01 -15.47 -5.80
CA THR A 145 5.34 -15.67 -6.35
C THR A 145 5.78 -17.13 -6.45
N SER A 146 4.86 -18.09 -6.27
CA SER A 146 5.16 -19.53 -6.24
C SER A 146 5.81 -20.03 -7.51
N ASN A 147 5.30 -19.58 -8.66
CA ASN A 147 5.68 -20.09 -9.98
C ASN A 147 6.33 -19.02 -10.88
N ILE A 148 6.83 -17.92 -10.29
CA ILE A 148 7.46 -16.84 -11.05
C ILE A 148 8.93 -16.69 -10.66
N LYS A 149 9.77 -16.34 -11.63
CA LYS A 149 11.18 -16.06 -11.37
C LYS A 149 11.35 -14.63 -10.87
N PRO A 150 12.46 -14.29 -10.19
CA PRO A 150 12.73 -12.91 -9.74
C PRO A 150 12.62 -11.86 -10.84
N ARG A 151 13.05 -12.22 -12.06
CA ARG A 151 12.91 -11.36 -13.25
C ARG A 151 11.43 -11.06 -13.56
N ASP A 152 10.59 -12.09 -13.57
CA ASP A 152 9.16 -11.95 -13.91
C ASP A 152 8.43 -11.15 -12.82
N LEU A 153 8.81 -11.34 -11.54
CA LEU A 153 8.32 -10.52 -10.43
C LEU A 153 8.67 -9.04 -10.63
N ARG A 154 9.90 -8.75 -11.01
CA ARG A 154 10.38 -7.39 -11.30
C ARG A 154 9.63 -6.77 -12.49
N GLU A 155 9.45 -7.52 -13.58
CA GLU A 155 8.67 -7.06 -14.73
C GLU A 155 7.21 -6.77 -14.33
N ARG A 156 6.60 -7.62 -13.50
CA ARG A 156 5.23 -7.41 -13.01
C ARG A 156 5.11 -6.17 -12.12
N ILE A 157 6.04 -5.97 -11.17
CA ILE A 157 6.06 -4.76 -10.34
C ILE A 157 6.25 -3.52 -11.21
N ASN A 158 7.16 -3.57 -12.17
CA ASN A 158 7.35 -2.46 -13.10
C ASN A 158 6.07 -2.13 -13.88
N GLN A 159 5.28 -3.12 -14.29
CA GLN A 159 4.01 -2.88 -14.98
C GLN A 159 2.97 -2.23 -14.06
N GLU A 160 2.81 -2.76 -12.84
CA GLU A 160 1.81 -2.29 -11.87
C GLU A 160 2.09 -0.87 -11.36
N PHE A 161 3.38 -0.50 -11.24
CA PHE A 161 3.79 0.78 -10.65
C PHE A 161 4.33 1.80 -11.67
N LYS A 162 4.64 1.41 -12.92
CA LYS A 162 4.82 2.40 -14.03
C LYS A 162 3.49 2.90 -14.59
N ALA A 163 2.42 2.11 -14.49
CA ALA A 163 1.11 2.51 -15.01
C ALA A 163 0.54 3.75 -14.29
N GLU A 164 1.01 4.05 -13.08
CA GLU A 164 0.59 5.22 -12.27
C GLU A 164 1.20 6.56 -12.71
N ASP A 165 2.09 6.59 -13.71
CA ASP A 165 2.44 7.84 -14.43
C ASP A 165 1.38 8.23 -15.48
N LYS A 166 0.29 7.45 -15.64
CA LYS A 166 -0.88 7.84 -16.44
C LYS A 166 -1.99 8.33 -15.52
N ASP A 167 -2.41 9.58 -15.73
CA ASP A 167 -3.55 10.30 -15.17
C ASP A 167 -4.34 9.55 -14.07
N VAL A 168 -4.05 9.89 -12.82
CA VAL A 168 -4.79 9.39 -11.65
C VAL A 168 -6.19 9.99 -11.69
N PHE A 169 -7.22 9.17 -11.96
CA PHE A 169 -8.62 9.60 -11.96
C PHE A 169 -9.07 9.89 -10.52
N ASN A 170 -9.28 11.17 -10.19
CA ASN A 170 -9.52 11.61 -8.83
C ASN A 170 -11.03 11.85 -8.62
N VAL A 171 -11.65 11.12 -7.69
CA VAL A 171 -13.09 11.19 -7.44
C VAL A 171 -13.37 11.89 -6.12
N GLN A 172 -13.99 13.06 -6.17
CA GLN A 172 -14.42 13.82 -5.01
C GLN A 172 -15.92 13.62 -4.78
N VAL A 173 -16.29 13.09 -3.61
CA VAL A 173 -17.69 12.93 -3.20
C VAL A 173 -18.05 14.03 -2.21
N MET A 174 -19.14 14.76 -2.47
CA MET A 174 -19.63 15.82 -1.58
C MET A 174 -21.14 15.72 -1.36
N SER A 175 -21.59 16.08 -0.15
CA SER A 175 -23.00 16.15 0.24
C SER A 175 -23.41 17.61 0.35
N PHE A 176 -24.57 17.98 -0.21
CA PHE A 176 -25.07 19.35 -0.15
C PHE A 176 -26.58 19.45 0.06
N GLY A 177 -27.04 20.63 0.50
CA GLY A 177 -28.45 20.95 0.64
C GLY A 177 -28.98 21.75 -0.55
N PHE A 178 -30.04 21.27 -1.21
CA PHE A 178 -30.63 21.86 -2.42
C PHE A 178 -30.99 23.35 -2.30
N LYS A 179 -31.25 23.84 -1.08
CA LYS A 179 -31.54 25.25 -0.81
C LYS A 179 -30.41 26.23 -1.20
N TYR A 180 -29.21 25.72 -1.46
CA TYR A 180 -28.04 26.52 -1.87
C TYR A 180 -27.63 26.32 -3.34
N GLY A 181 -28.43 25.59 -4.14
CA GLY A 181 -28.12 25.30 -5.54
C GLY A 181 -27.10 24.17 -5.72
N LEU A 182 -27.05 23.61 -6.93
CA LEU A 182 -26.04 22.61 -7.32
C LEU A 182 -24.69 23.29 -7.51
N PRO A 183 -23.58 22.69 -7.04
CA PRO A 183 -22.23 23.10 -7.45
C PRO A 183 -22.13 23.05 -8.98
N ILE A 184 -21.58 24.13 -9.53
CA ILE A 184 -21.45 24.31 -10.98
C ILE A 184 -20.44 23.35 -11.63
N ASP A 185 -19.62 22.70 -10.82
CA ASP A 185 -18.49 21.87 -11.19
C ASP A 185 -18.68 20.38 -10.83
N ALA A 186 -19.93 19.93 -10.65
CA ALA A 186 -20.26 18.53 -10.40
C ALA A 186 -20.48 17.75 -11.70
N ASP A 187 -19.84 16.60 -11.84
CA ASP A 187 -19.97 15.72 -13.03
C ASP A 187 -21.15 14.75 -12.93
N LEU A 188 -21.42 14.22 -11.72
CA LEU A 188 -22.49 13.26 -11.45
C LEU A 188 -23.30 13.70 -10.23
N VAL A 189 -24.64 13.61 -10.34
CA VAL A 189 -25.58 14.01 -9.28
C VAL A 189 -26.51 12.85 -8.94
N PHE A 190 -26.48 12.40 -7.70
CA PHE A 190 -27.34 11.34 -7.16
C PHE A 190 -28.35 11.93 -6.17
N ASP A 191 -29.59 12.06 -6.63
CA ASP A 191 -30.70 12.53 -5.80
C ASP A 191 -31.27 11.41 -4.91
N VAL A 192 -30.92 11.46 -3.62
CA VAL A 192 -31.35 10.47 -2.62
C VAL A 192 -32.44 11.00 -1.68
N ARG A 193 -33.18 12.05 -2.08
CA ARG A 193 -34.24 12.67 -1.26
C ARG A 193 -35.34 11.70 -0.80
N PHE A 194 -35.48 10.54 -1.43
CA PHE A 194 -36.42 9.48 -1.02
C PHE A 194 -36.09 8.87 0.36
N TYR A 195 -34.86 9.00 0.87
CA TYR A 195 -34.40 8.39 2.13
C TYR A 195 -34.10 9.36 3.29
N ARG A 196 -34.69 10.56 3.26
CA ARG A 196 -34.70 11.48 4.42
C ARG A 196 -33.36 12.08 4.86
N ILE A 197 -32.32 12.18 4.01
CA ILE A 197 -31.18 13.12 4.15
C ILE A 197 -30.42 13.28 2.80
N HIS A 198 -30.05 14.52 2.46
CA HIS A 198 -29.10 15.08 1.45
C HIS A 198 -28.74 14.35 0.14
N ILE A 199 -28.73 15.09 -0.99
CA ILE A 199 -28.25 14.67 -2.33
C ILE A 199 -26.73 14.44 -2.30
N ILE A 200 -26.26 13.37 -2.94
CA ILE A 200 -24.83 13.02 -3.09
C ILE A 200 -24.37 13.49 -4.47
N LEU A 201 -23.30 14.27 -4.51
CA LEU A 201 -22.61 14.66 -5.75
C LEU A 201 -21.30 13.91 -5.84
N ILE A 202 -21.00 13.42 -7.04
CA ILE A 202 -19.70 12.83 -7.37
C ILE A 202 -19.09 13.71 -8.44
N LYS A 203 -17.95 14.31 -8.12
CA LYS A 203 -17.12 15.06 -9.04
C LYS A 203 -15.95 14.17 -9.47
N CYS A 204 -15.76 14.02 -10.77
CA CYS A 204 -14.67 13.27 -11.36
C CYS A 204 -13.65 14.27 -11.91
N VAL A 205 -12.63 14.56 -11.11
CA VAL A 205 -11.52 15.42 -11.51
C VAL A 205 -10.58 14.59 -12.37
N HIS A 206 -10.47 14.98 -13.64
CA HIS A 206 -9.48 14.46 -14.59
C HIS A 206 -8.13 15.13 -14.34
#